data_AF-A0A522SI35-F1
#
_entry.id   AF-A0A522SI35-F1
#
_cell.length_a   1.000
_cell.length_b   1.000
_cell.length_c   1.000
_cell.angle_alpha   90.00
_cell.angle_beta   90.00
_cell.angle_gamma   90.00
#
_symmetry.space_group_name_H-M   'P 1'
#
loop_
_entity.id
_entity.type
_entity.pdbx_description
1 polymer ?
#
loop_
_entity_poly.entity_id
_entity_poly.type
_entity_poly.pdbx_seq_one_letter_code
_entity_poly.pdbx_strand_id
1 'polypeptide(L)' 'MNNVVTLHGEKRWKAVIDYRTDDGPKSVEHYFEEISDLHLIIEHGPDWNFLIRCTVTLNRPDDGEEQNSTGKALRQERLY' A
#
# COMPACT_ATOMS: atom_id res chain seq x y z
N MET A 1 -10.25 23.53 -13.60
CA MET A 1 -10.11 22.20 -14.26
C MET A 1 -9.15 21.37 -13.42
N ASN A 2 -9.46 20.08 -13.28
CA ASN A 2 -9.07 19.20 -12.18
C ASN A 2 -7.56 18.86 -12.09
N ASN A 3 -6.91 19.40 -11.05
CA ASN A 3 -5.51 19.08 -10.64
C ASN A 3 -5.35 17.71 -9.95
N VAL A 4 -6.30 16.79 -10.12
CA VAL A 4 -6.37 15.56 -9.31
C VAL A 4 -5.35 14.49 -9.77
N VAL A 5 -4.77 14.64 -10.97
CA VAL A 5 -3.93 13.60 -11.58
C VAL A 5 -2.49 13.61 -11.06
N THR A 6 -2.00 14.69 -10.45
CA THR A 6 -0.56 14.83 -10.10
C THR A 6 -0.20 14.46 -8.66
N LEU A 7 -1.17 14.20 -7.77
CA LEU A 7 -0.89 13.97 -6.34
C LEU A 7 -0.47 12.53 -6.01
N HIS A 8 -0.80 11.55 -6.87
CA HIS A 8 -0.49 10.14 -6.60
C HIS A 8 0.99 9.80 -6.82
N GLY A 9 1.67 10.46 -7.76
CA GLY A 9 3.07 10.18 -8.10
C GLY A 9 4.07 10.63 -7.02
N GLU A 10 3.67 11.55 -6.15
CA GLU A 10 4.54 12.09 -5.08
C GLU A 10 4.41 11.33 -3.76
N LYS A 11 3.34 10.53 -3.59
CA LYS A 11 3.09 9.80 -2.35
C LYS A 11 3.91 8.53 -2.27
N ARG A 12 4.58 8.32 -1.14
CA ARG A 12 5.50 7.19 -0.94
C ARG A 12 4.85 5.83 -0.86
N TRP A 13 3.59 5.75 -0.44
CA TRP A 13 2.91 4.47 -0.22
C TRP A 13 1.62 4.38 -1.02
N LYS A 14 1.33 3.16 -1.45
CA LYS A 14 0.04 2.76 -2.01
C LYS A 14 -0.52 1.62 -1.15
N ALA A 15 -1.76 1.76 -0.70
CA ALA A 15 -2.53 0.66 -0.13
C ALA A 15 -3.68 0.30 -1.08
N VAL A 16 -3.84 -0.99 -1.34
CA VAL A 16 -5.03 -1.54 -2.00
C VAL A 16 -5.77 -2.36 -0.96
N ILE A 17 -7.01 -1.96 -0.67
CA ILE A 17 -7.85 -2.62 0.32
C ILE A 17 -9.03 -3.26 -0.38
N ASP A 18 -9.16 -4.56 -0.21
CA ASP A 18 -10.25 -5.37 -0.74
C ASP A 18 -11.32 -5.54 0.33
N TYR A 19 -12.54 -5.11 0.01
CA TYR A 19 -13.72 -5.30 0.86
C TYR A 19 -14.70 -6.29 0.23
N ARG A 20 -15.30 -7.15 1.04
CA ARG A 20 -16.42 -7.99 0.62
C ARG A 20 -17.66 -7.09 0.44
N THR A 21 -18.31 -7.21 -0.71
CA THR A 21 -19.63 -6.62 -0.95
C THR A 21 -20.58 -7.69 -1.48
N ASP A 22 -21.88 -7.40 -1.49
CA ASP A 22 -22.90 -8.35 -1.97
C ASP A 22 -22.74 -8.67 -3.47
N ASP A 23 -22.17 -7.74 -4.24
CA ASP A 23 -21.86 -7.90 -5.67
C ASP A 23 -20.46 -8.51 -5.92
N GLY A 24 -19.74 -8.88 -4.86
CA GLY A 24 -18.39 -9.46 -4.89
C GLY A 24 -17.33 -8.57 -4.23
N PRO A 25 -16.05 -8.99 -4.24
CA PRO A 25 -14.97 -8.19 -3.68
C PRO A 25 -14.79 -6.86 -4.44
N LYS A 26 -14.66 -5.75 -3.71
CA LYS A 26 -14.38 -4.43 -4.24
C LYS A 26 -13.04 -3.93 -3.71
N SER A 27 -12.15 -3.53 -4.62
CA SER A 27 -10.85 -2.96 -4.28
C SER A 27 -10.92 -1.42 -4.24
N VAL A 28 -10.29 -0.83 -3.23
CA VAL A 28 -10.13 0.62 -3.09
C VAL A 28 -8.64 0.95 -2.95
N GLU A 29 -8.16 1.91 -3.73
CA GLU A 29 -6.76 2.33 -3.71
C GLU A 29 -6.58 3.64 -2.94
N HIS A 30 -5.56 3.69 -2.10
CA HIS A 30 -5.17 4.86 -1.34
C HIS A 30 -3.68 5.15 -1.52
N TYR A 31 -3.35 6.42 -1.69
CA TYR A 31 -1.97 6.89 -1.81
C TYR A 31 -1.70 7.88 -0.68
N PHE A 32 -0.61 7.68 0.04
CA PHE A 32 -0.32 8.41 1.27
C PHE A 32 1.19 8.50 1.55
N GLU A 33 1.58 9.42 2.42
CA GLU A 33 2.97 9.82 2.57
C GLU A 33 3.73 8.99 3.61
N GLU A 34 3.16 8.84 4.81
CA GLU A 34 3.80 8.10 5.88
C GLU A 34 3.10 6.77 6.12
N ILE A 35 3.86 5.69 6.33
CA ILE A 35 3.26 4.37 6.57
C ILE A 35 2.35 4.37 7.81
N SER A 36 2.65 5.24 8.77
CA SER A 36 1.83 5.53 9.95
C SER A 36 0.43 5.97 9.56
N ASP A 37 0.20 6.69 8.45
CA ASP A 37 -1.13 7.19 8.08
C ASP A 37 -2.12 6.09 7.68
N LEU A 38 -1.66 4.84 7.50
CA LEU A 38 -2.53 3.73 7.12
C LEU A 38 -3.64 3.49 8.14
N HIS A 39 -3.38 3.65 9.44
CA HIS A 39 -4.43 3.45 10.46
C HIS A 39 -5.60 4.40 10.24
N LEU A 40 -5.34 5.66 9.86
CA LEU A 40 -6.38 6.64 9.58
C LEU A 40 -7.24 6.20 8.39
N ILE A 41 -6.63 5.65 7.34
CA ILE A 41 -7.35 5.14 6.15
C ILE A 41 -8.27 3.99 6.53
N ILE A 42 -7.79 3.06 7.36
CA ILE A 42 -8.58 1.91 7.80
C ILE A 42 -9.71 2.34 8.74
N GLU A 43 -9.43 3.21 9.71
CA GLU A 43 -10.41 3.73 10.69
C GLU A 43 -11.55 4.50 10.03
N HIS A 44 -11.26 5.31 9.02
CA HIS A 44 -12.26 6.09 8.30
C HIS A 44 -12.86 5.33 7.11
N GLY A 45 -12.40 4.10 6.86
CA GLY A 45 -12.84 3.26 5.77
C GLY A 45 -14.19 2.56 6.02
N PRO A 46 -14.62 1.71 5.08
CA PRO A 46 -15.76 0.81 5.28
C PRO A 46 -15.61 -0.10 6.51
N ASP A 47 -16.72 -0.71 6.92
CA ASP A 47 -16.76 -1.65 8.05
C ASP A 47 -15.69 -2.75 7.93
N TRP A 48 -14.89 -2.87 8.99
CA TRP A 48 -13.73 -3.73 9.07
C TRP A 48 -14.08 -5.22 8.97
N ASN A 49 -15.31 -5.60 9.32
CA ASN A 49 -15.79 -6.97 9.16
C ASN A 49 -15.89 -7.39 7.69
N PHE A 50 -15.86 -6.43 6.77
CA PHE A 50 -15.83 -6.69 5.33
C PHE A 50 -14.42 -6.59 4.75
N LEU A 51 -13.40 -6.14 5.51
CA LEU A 51 -12.03 -6.08 5.01
C LEU A 51 -11.49 -7.50 4.82
N ILE A 52 -11.16 -7.85 3.58
CA ILE A 52 -10.60 -9.15 3.20
C ILE A 52 -9.08 -9.10 3.24
N ARG A 53 -8.50 -8.04 2.66
CA ARG A 53 -7.06 -7.91 2.46
C ARG A 53 -6.67 -6.44 2.33
N CYS A 54 -5.55 -6.07 2.94
CA CYS A 54 -4.88 -4.80 2.70
C CYS A 54 -3.47 -5.08 2.20
N THR A 55 -3.18 -4.75 0.95
CA THR A 55 -1.86 -4.87 0.35
C THR A 55 -1.21 -3.51 0.28
N VAL A 56 -0.08 -3.35 0.96
CA VAL A 56 0.69 -2.10 0.98
C VAL A 56 1.94 -2.28 0.15
N THR A 57 2.17 -1.35 -0.78
CA THR A 57 3.37 -1.29 -1.60
C THR A 57 3.99 0.09 -1.53
N LEU A 58 5.30 0.14 -1.71
CA LEU A 58 6.00 1.40 -1.84
C LEU A 58 5.79 1.94 -3.27
N ASN A 59 5.36 3.19 -3.37
CA ASN A 59 5.03 3.89 -4.60
C ASN A 59 6.18 4.83 -4.98
N ARG A 60 7.33 4.25 -5.35
CA ARG A 60 8.49 4.98 -5.90
C ARG A 60 8.94 4.35 -7.21
N PRO A 61 9.51 5.13 -8.16
CA PRO A 61 9.95 4.64 -9.47
C PRO A 61 11.27 3.87 -9.41
N ASP A 62 12.02 3.99 -8.32
CA ASP A 62 13.21 3.18 -8.06
C ASP A 62 12.77 1.78 -7.63
N ASP A 63 13.45 0.74 -8.11
CA ASP A 63 12.99 -0.66 -8.28
C ASP A 63 12.70 -1.43 -6.97
N GLY A 64 12.40 -0.71 -5.89
CA GLY A 64 11.85 -1.26 -4.66
C GLY A 64 12.77 -2.32 -4.06
N GLU A 65 14.09 -2.13 -4.13
CA GLU A 65 15.05 -3.11 -3.62
C GLU A 65 14.61 -3.63 -2.25
N GLU A 66 14.61 -4.96 -2.12
CA GLU A 66 14.10 -5.78 -1.02
C GLU A 66 13.96 -4.98 0.29
N GLN A 67 12.74 -4.55 0.59
CA GLN A 67 12.47 -3.81 1.82
C GLN A 67 12.52 -4.70 3.06
N ASN A 68 12.51 -6.02 2.89
CA ASN A 68 12.64 -6.96 3.99
C ASN A 68 14.12 -7.02 4.44
N SER A 69 14.40 -6.58 5.66
CA SER A 69 15.73 -6.71 6.28
C SER A 69 16.26 -8.15 6.26
N THR A 70 15.34 -9.13 6.28
CA THR A 70 15.66 -10.56 6.19
C THR A 70 16.09 -10.98 4.78
N GLY A 71 15.50 -10.38 3.73
CA GLY A 71 15.91 -10.62 2.33
C GLY A 71 17.30 -10.06 2.03
N LYS A 72 17.57 -8.84 2.54
CA LYS A 72 18.88 -8.19 2.44
C LYS A 72 19.99 -9.00 3.12
N ALA A 73 19.75 -9.56 4.30
CA ALA A 73 20.73 -10.37 5.02
C ALA A 73 21.10 -11.66 4.25
N LEU A 74 20.10 -12.38 3.72
CA LEU A 74 20.30 -13.62 2.96
C LEU A 74 21.05 -13.40 1.64
N ARG A 75 20.84 -12.25 0.98
CA ARG A 75 21.57 -11.88 -0.23
C ARG A 75 23.03 -11.53 0.05
N GLN A 76 23.31 -10.92 1.20
CA GLN A 76 24.67 -10.57 1.61
C GLN A 76 25.50 -11.81 1.99
N GLU A 77 24.91 -12.82 2.65
CA GLU A 77 25.58 -14.08 2.97
C GLU A 77 25.94 -14.94 1.75
N ARG A 78 25.18 -14.83 0.64
CA ARG A 78 25.48 -15.56 -0.61
C ARG A 78 26.61 -14.94 -1.45
N LEU A 79 27.05 -13.73 -1.11
CA LEU A 79 28.09 -12.98 -1.82
C LEU A 79 29.46 -13.05 -1.11
N TYR A 80 29.56 -13.77 0.01
CA TYR A 80 30.81 -14.03 0.74
C TYR A 80 31.18 -15.52 0.70
#